data_AF-A0A852PSC7-F1
#
_entry.id   AF-A0A852PSC7-F1
#
_cell.length_a   1.000
_cell.length_b   1.000
_cell.length_c   1.000
_cell.angle_alpha   90.00
_cell.angle_beta   90.00
_cell.angle_gamma   90.00
#
_symmetry.space_group_name_H-M   'P 1'
#
loop_
_entity.id
_entity.type
_entity.pdbx_description
1 polymer ?
#
loop_
_entity_poly.entity_id
_entity_poly.type
_entity_poly.pdbx_seq_one_letter_code
_entity_poly.pdbx_strand_id
1 'polypeptide(L)' 'MSDCGMDYVVGESDNEEVNLCLESKGWYLEGGPICEERTMWNRPACIKWRKKHSKPDAKPWQ' A
#
# COMPACT_ATOMS: atom_id res chain seq x y z
N MET A 1 -3.06 9.40 -11.53
CA MET A 1 -3.82 9.24 -10.27
C MET A 1 -5.21 8.69 -10.55
N SER A 2 -5.96 9.26 -11.50
CA SER A 2 -7.26 8.75 -11.95
C SER A 2 -7.23 7.32 -12.51
N ASP A 3 -6.15 6.89 -13.16
CA ASP A 3 -5.99 5.50 -13.65
C ASP A 3 -6.17 4.43 -12.57
N CYS A 4 -5.82 4.76 -11.32
CA CYS A 4 -5.93 3.86 -10.19
C CYS A 4 -7.22 4.08 -9.40
N GLY A 5 -8.13 4.95 -9.85
CA GLY A 5 -9.35 5.31 -9.13
C GLY A 5 -9.12 6.22 -7.92
N MET A 6 -7.95 6.85 -7.80
CA MET A 6 -7.65 7.81 -6.73
C MET A 6 -8.36 9.13 -7.00
N ASP A 7 -9.09 9.62 -5.99
CA ASP A 7 -9.59 11.00 -5.99
C ASP A 7 -8.43 11.95 -5.70
N TYR A 8 -8.06 12.74 -6.71
CA TYR A 8 -6.95 13.67 -6.62
C TYR A 8 -7.24 14.88 -5.72
N VAL A 9 -8.51 15.13 -5.35
CA VAL A 9 -8.89 16.20 -4.42
C VAL A 9 -8.66 15.76 -2.98
N VAL A 10 -8.96 14.50 -2.66
CA VAL A 10 -8.73 13.92 -1.33
C VAL A 10 -7.24 13.61 -1.14
N GLY A 11 -6.57 13.09 -2.18
CA GLY A 11 -5.14 12.79 -2.16
C GLY A 11 -4.77 11.54 -1.35
N GLU A 12 -5.75 10.88 -0.73
CA GLU A 12 -5.59 9.69 0.10
C GLU A 12 -6.71 8.68 -0.18
N SER A 13 -6.43 7.39 0.03
CA SER A 13 -7.41 6.32 -0.12
C SER A 13 -7.21 5.24 0.93
N ASP A 14 -8.31 4.78 1.54
CA ASP A 14 -8.31 3.59 2.39
C ASP A 14 -8.43 2.28 1.60
N ASN A 15 -8.51 2.35 0.26
CA ASN A 15 -8.59 1.19 -0.60
C ASN A 15 -7.19 0.67 -0.96
N GLU A 16 -6.89 -0.56 -0.54
CA GLU A 16 -5.60 -1.18 -0.80
C GLU A 16 -5.29 -1.37 -2.30
N GLU A 17 -6.29 -1.58 -3.15
CA GLU A 17 -6.08 -1.76 -4.60
C GLU A 17 -5.69 -0.45 -5.28
N VAL A 18 -6.31 0.66 -4.88
CA VAL A 18 -5.96 2.01 -5.36
C VAL A 18 -4.52 2.32 -4.99
N ASN A 19 -4.15 2.11 -3.73
CA ASN A 19 -2.79 2.41 -3.27
C ASN A 19 -1.75 1.49 -3.90
N LEU A 20 -2.00 0.18 -3.97
CA LEU A 20 -1.09 -0.77 -4.64
C LEU A 20 -0.91 -0.44 -6.12
N CYS A 21 -1.96 0.02 -6.81
CA CYS A 21 -1.86 0.50 -8.18
C CYS A 21 -0.95 1.73 -8.29
N LEU A 22 -1.07 2.70 -7.37
CA LEU A 22 -0.20 3.87 -7.34
C LEU A 22 1.27 3.48 -7.08
N GLU A 23 1.52 2.57 -6.15
CA GLU A 23 2.86 2.04 -5.90
C GLU A 23 3.46 1.36 -7.12
N SER A 24 2.66 0.58 -7.87
CA SER A 24 3.11 -0.05 -9.11
C SER A 24 3.50 0.96 -10.19
N LYS A 25 3.00 2.19 -10.11
CA LYS A 25 3.33 3.32 -11.00
C LYS A 25 4.48 4.18 -10.47
N GLY A 26 5.14 3.76 -9.39
CA GLY A 26 6.32 4.43 -8.82
C GLY A 26 5.99 5.49 -7.78
N TRP A 27 4.76 5.54 -7.28
CA TRP A 27 4.38 6.44 -6.18
C TRP A 27 4.70 5.77 -4.85
N TYR A 28 5.60 6.35 -4.07
CA TYR A 28 6.02 5.79 -2.77
C TYR A 28 5.87 6.82 -1.67
N LEU A 29 5.38 6.38 -0.52
CA LEU A 29 5.44 7.17 0.70
C LEU A 29 6.83 7.08 1.29
N GLU A 30 7.31 8.15 1.94
CA GLU A 30 8.58 8.12 2.67
C GLU A 30 8.60 7.04 3.77
N GLY A 31 7.40 6.66 4.27
CA GLY A 31 7.20 5.58 5.23
C GLY A 31 7.38 4.16 4.69
N GLY A 32 7.70 4.00 3.39
CA GLY A 32 7.86 2.69 2.75
C GLY A 32 6.56 2.17 2.12
N PRO A 33 6.48 0.84 1.86
CA PRO A 33 5.35 0.27 1.15
C PRO A 33 4.04 0.43 1.90
N ILE A 34 2.96 0.76 1.19
CA ILE A 34 1.62 0.94 1.77
C ILE A 34 1.17 -0.31 2.52
N CYS A 35 1.50 -1.49 2.01
CA CYS A 35 1.12 -2.73 2.64
C CYS A 35 1.94 -3.07 3.89
N GLU A 36 2.98 -2.30 4.22
CA GLU A 36 3.68 -2.35 5.49
C GLU A 36 3.11 -1.33 6.50
N GLU A 37 2.31 -0.35 6.05
CA GLU A 37 1.60 0.62 6.89
C GLU A 37 0.61 -0.06 7.87
N ARG A 38 0.45 0.52 9.06
CA ARG A 38 -0.27 -0.05 10.22
C ARG A 38 -1.73 -0.38 9.93
N THR A 39 -2.45 0.52 9.27
CA THR A 39 -3.87 0.36 8.93
C THR A 39 -4.09 -0.62 7.78
N MET A 40 -3.06 -0.83 6.95
CA MET A 40 -3.08 -1.69 5.78
C MET A 40 -2.53 -3.09 6.05
N TRP A 41 -1.80 -3.28 7.15
CA TRP A 41 -1.10 -4.52 7.49
C TRP A 41 -2.02 -5.75 7.38
N ASN A 42 -3.21 -5.72 7.97
CA ASN A 42 -4.09 -6.90 8.00
C ASN A 42 -5.01 -7.03 6.77
N ARG A 43 -4.88 -6.17 5.75
CA ARG A 43 -5.71 -6.23 4.54
C ARG A 43 -5.35 -7.46 3.71
N PRO A 44 -6.34 -8.22 3.19
CA PRO A 44 -6.07 -9.45 2.43
C PRO A 44 -5.16 -9.25 1.21
N ALA A 45 -5.31 -8.15 0.45
CA ALA A 45 -4.44 -7.88 -0.69
C ALA A 45 -3.00 -7.61 -0.23
N CYS A 46 -2.84 -6.85 0.87
CA CYS A 46 -1.54 -6.58 1.44
C CYS A 46 -0.84 -7.81 2.01
N ILE A 47 -1.57 -8.73 2.64
CA ILE A 47 -1.00 -10.02 3.08
C ILE A 47 -0.45 -10.81 1.88
N LYS A 48 -1.16 -10.83 0.73
CA LYS A 48 -0.69 -11.50 -0.49
C LYS A 48 0.51 -10.78 -1.11
N TRP A 49 0.48 -9.44 -1.13
CA TRP A 49 1.55 -8.62 -1.67
C TRP A 49 2.85 -8.79 -0.86
N ARG A 50 2.78 -8.69 0.48
CA ARG A 50 3.96 -8.80 1.36
C ARG A 50 4.68 -10.12 1.22
N LYS A 51 3.96 -11.23 0.99
CA LYS A 51 4.56 -12.55 0.74
C LYS A 51 5.52 -12.58 -0.46
N LYS A 52 5.35 -11.68 -1.42
CA LYS A 52 6.16 -11.61 -2.65
C LYS A 52 7.18 -10.48 -2.63
N HIS A 53 6.86 -9.37 -1.96
CA HIS A 53 7.59 -8.11 -2.09
C HIS A 53 8.25 -7.63 -0.80
N SER A 54 7.71 -7.96 0.37
CA SER A 54 8.27 -7.50 1.64
C SER A 54 9.55 -8.23 2.00
N LYS A 55 10.36 -7.58 2.82
CA LYS A 55 11.53 -8.20 3.42
C LYS A 55 11.12 -9.36 4.33
N PRO A 56 11.94 -10.42 4.48
CA PRO A 56 11.61 -11.58 5.32
C PRO A 56 11.37 -11.26 6.79
N ASP A 57 11.91 -10.13 7.27
CA ASP A 57 11.83 -9.63 8.63
C ASP A 57 10.79 -8.51 8.81
N ALA A 58 9.98 -8.22 7.79
CA ALA A 58 8.87 -7.29 7.90
C ALA A 58 7.92 -7.77 9.01
N LYS A 59 7.81 -6.97 10.08
CA LYS A 59 6.95 -7.22 11.24
C LYS A 59 5.93 -6.11 11.36
N PRO A 60 4.74 -6.40 11.92
CA PRO A 60 3.83 -5.32 12.29
C PRO A 60 4.49 -4.43 13.34
N TRP A 61 4.01 -3.19 13.39
CA TRP A 61 4.35 -2.19 14.40
C TRP A 61 4.14 -2.77 15.81
N GLN A 62 5.15 -2.66 16.67
CA GLN A 62 5.10 -3.09 18.08
C GLN A 62 4.20 -2.18 18.94
#